data_AF-A0A3D1RSA5-F1
#
_entry.id   AF-A0A3D1RSA5-F1
#
_cell.length_a   1.000
_cell.length_b   1.000
_cell.length_c   1.000
_cell.angle_alpha   90.00
_cell.angle_beta   90.00
_cell.angle_gamma   90.00
#
_symmetry.space_group_name_H-M   'P 1'
#
loop_
_entity.id
_entity.type
_entity.pdbx_description
1 polymer ?
#
loop_
_entity_poly.entity_id
_entity_poly.type
_entity_poly.pdbx_seq_one_letter_code
_entity_poly.pdbx_strand_id
1 'polypeptide(L)'
;MPNISLPDGTIRNYPGSISVAEIAADIHSGLARSALAGVVDDRLVDIDFMIEKDASVRVITGKDPEGLEVVRHSCAHLMAQAVKQLFPGAQVTIGPVVEDGFYYDFAFPERIGEDDLEKIEVRMNELAKADLSVVRSEIDRDAAVEMFIDIGETYKAELIRDIPEGESISLYSQGDFTDLCRGPHVPSTGHLKAFKLSKLAGAYWRGDSSNEMLQRIYGTAWPDQKQLKAYLVRIEEAEKRDHRKLGRQLGYFHFQEEAPGMAFWHQNGWLLFRRVETYVRNLLDEYGYEEVHTPQVLDRTLWERSGHWDKFRENMFTTHVEGHDYAIKPMNCPGHVMIFKQGLKSYRDLPMRISEFGICHRNEPSGTLHGLMRARRFTQDDAHVFCTEEQMHDEVSTLIDLTYRMYEDFGFTDIDVALSTRPENRVGEDDLWDRAEAALATALEEKGIAFTVQEGEGAFY
;
A
#
# COMPACT_ATOMS: atom_id res chain seq x y z
N MET A 1 -2.10 -44.05 6.62
CA MET A 1 -2.93 -44.06 5.40
C MET A 1 -3.79 -42.81 5.45
N PRO A 2 -3.30 -41.69 4.89
CA PRO A 2 -4.09 -40.45 4.84
C PRO A 2 -5.21 -40.57 3.81
N ASN A 3 -6.40 -40.11 4.19
CA ASN A 3 -7.51 -39.82 3.28
C ASN A 3 -7.40 -38.37 2.83
N ILE A 4 -7.20 -38.16 1.54
CA ILE A 4 -7.01 -36.84 0.94
C ILE A 4 -8.28 -36.41 0.22
N SER A 5 -8.89 -35.33 0.70
CA SER A 5 -10.06 -34.72 0.08
C SER A 5 -9.62 -33.68 -0.95
N LEU A 6 -10.08 -33.83 -2.20
CA LEU A 6 -9.78 -32.92 -3.31
C LEU A 6 -10.92 -31.93 -3.57
N PRO A 7 -10.68 -30.81 -4.29
CA PRO A 7 -11.69 -29.75 -4.50
C PRO A 7 -12.92 -30.20 -5.29
N ASP A 8 -12.83 -31.29 -6.06
CA ASP A 8 -13.94 -31.89 -6.80
C ASP A 8 -14.84 -32.79 -5.93
N GLY A 9 -14.55 -32.87 -4.62
CA GLY A 9 -15.27 -33.71 -3.66
C GLY A 9 -14.81 -35.17 -3.67
N THR A 10 -13.82 -35.53 -4.50
CA THR A 10 -13.26 -36.89 -4.47
C THR A 10 -12.33 -37.09 -3.28
N ILE A 11 -12.31 -38.31 -2.76
CA ILE A 11 -11.41 -38.72 -1.67
C ILE A 11 -10.46 -39.78 -2.23
N ARG A 12 -9.15 -39.54 -2.10
CA ARG A 12 -8.10 -40.50 -2.46
C ARG A 12 -7.45 -41.06 -1.21
N ASN A 13 -7.21 -42.37 -1.18
CA ASN A 13 -6.54 -43.04 -0.08
C ASN A 13 -5.12 -43.41 -0.48
N TYR A 14 -4.14 -43.04 0.35
CA TYR A 14 -2.74 -43.36 0.12
C TYR A 14 -2.20 -44.30 1.20
N PRO A 15 -1.30 -45.25 0.84
CA PRO A 15 -0.83 -46.28 1.76
C PRO A 15 0.05 -45.73 2.89
N GLY A 16 0.67 -44.57 2.72
CA GLY A 16 1.56 -43.91 3.68
C GLY A 16 1.56 -42.40 3.52
N SER A 17 2.49 -41.72 4.19
CA SER A 17 2.69 -40.28 4.00
C SER A 17 2.97 -39.98 2.53
N ILE A 18 2.39 -38.88 2.02
CA ILE A 18 2.47 -38.51 0.61
C ILE A 18 2.71 -37.01 0.47
N SER A 19 3.49 -36.59 -0.51
CA SER A 19 3.70 -35.16 -0.78
C SER A 19 2.63 -34.55 -1.69
N VAL A 20 2.52 -33.22 -1.69
CA VAL A 20 1.66 -32.52 -2.66
C VAL A 20 2.12 -32.81 -4.11
N ALA A 21 3.42 -32.95 -4.35
CA ALA A 21 3.98 -33.32 -5.64
C ALA A 21 3.48 -34.69 -6.11
N GLU A 22 3.49 -35.69 -5.23
CA GLU A 22 3.02 -37.05 -5.52
C GLU A 22 1.51 -37.08 -5.77
N ILE A 23 0.72 -36.32 -5.00
CA ILE A 23 -0.72 -36.15 -5.25
C ILE A 23 -0.96 -35.52 -6.63
N ALA A 24 -0.22 -34.48 -6.98
CA ALA A 24 -0.35 -33.82 -8.29
C ALA A 24 -0.03 -34.79 -9.45
N ALA A 25 0.99 -35.64 -9.28
CA ALA A 25 1.36 -36.68 -10.24
C ALA A 25 0.30 -37.78 -10.38
N ASP A 26 -0.31 -38.20 -9.27
CA ASP A 26 -1.39 -39.19 -9.23
C ASP A 26 -2.70 -38.66 -9.85
N ILE A 27 -2.96 -37.35 -9.78
CA ILE A 27 -4.12 -36.74 -10.43
C ILE A 27 -3.96 -36.74 -11.95
N HIS A 28 -2.91 -36.10 -12.49
CA HIS A 28 -2.45 -36.27 -13.87
C HIS A 28 -1.09 -35.59 -14.13
N SER A 29 -0.35 -36.09 -15.11
CA SER A 29 1.00 -35.60 -15.46
C SER A 29 1.08 -34.11 -15.82
N GLY A 30 0.02 -33.58 -16.44
CA GLY A 30 -0.09 -32.14 -16.73
C GLY A 30 -0.10 -31.27 -15.47
N LEU A 31 -0.82 -31.69 -14.42
CA LEU A 31 -0.93 -30.96 -13.16
C LEU A 31 0.40 -30.98 -12.43
N ALA A 32 1.04 -32.15 -12.34
CA ALA A 32 2.37 -32.29 -11.74
C ALA A 32 3.41 -31.33 -12.35
N ARG A 33 3.38 -31.12 -13.67
CA ARG A 33 4.29 -30.19 -14.34
C ARG A 33 3.98 -28.72 -14.05
N SER A 34 2.72 -28.38 -13.81
CA SER A 34 2.28 -27.00 -13.53
C SER A 34 2.19 -26.66 -12.04
N ALA A 35 2.35 -27.65 -11.16
CA ALA A 35 2.23 -27.48 -9.73
C ALA A 35 3.40 -26.65 -9.19
N LEU A 36 3.07 -25.68 -8.34
CA LEU A 36 4.03 -24.77 -7.71
C LEU A 36 4.06 -24.95 -6.20
N ALA A 37 2.91 -25.21 -5.58
CA ALA A 37 2.71 -25.33 -4.15
C ALA A 37 1.44 -26.14 -3.86
N GLY A 38 1.08 -26.29 -2.59
CA GLY A 38 -0.20 -26.86 -2.17
C GLY A 38 -0.89 -26.01 -1.11
N VAL A 39 -2.20 -26.16 -0.99
CA VAL A 39 -2.95 -25.76 0.20
C VAL A 39 -3.40 -27.03 0.90
N VAL A 40 -2.98 -27.19 2.15
CA VAL A 40 -3.31 -28.33 3.02
C VAL A 40 -4.03 -27.79 4.25
N ASP A 41 -5.32 -28.11 4.40
CA ASP A 41 -6.18 -27.59 5.48
C ASP A 41 -6.07 -26.06 5.64
N ASP A 42 -6.35 -25.35 4.54
CA ASP A 42 -6.28 -23.88 4.41
C ASP A 42 -4.90 -23.25 4.62
N ARG A 43 -3.84 -24.05 4.78
CA ARG A 43 -2.45 -23.58 4.87
C ARG A 43 -1.72 -23.75 3.55
N LEU A 44 -1.17 -22.66 3.02
CA LEU A 44 -0.27 -22.69 1.87
C LEU A 44 1.09 -23.30 2.27
N VAL A 45 1.54 -24.32 1.53
CA VAL A 45 2.74 -25.13 1.81
C VAL A 45 3.52 -25.44 0.53
N ASP A 46 4.81 -25.77 0.68
CA ASP A 46 5.65 -26.19 -0.46
C ASP A 46 5.14 -27.47 -1.11
N ILE A 47 5.54 -27.68 -2.37
CA ILE A 47 5.10 -28.85 -3.12
C ILE A 47 5.62 -30.18 -2.54
N ASP A 48 6.75 -30.14 -1.84
CA ASP A 48 7.34 -31.32 -1.18
C ASP A 48 6.81 -31.52 0.26
N PHE A 49 5.83 -30.74 0.69
CA PHE A 49 5.24 -30.89 2.01
C PHE A 49 4.59 -32.26 2.19
N MET A 50 5.01 -32.98 3.22
CA MET A 50 4.55 -34.34 3.52
C MET A 50 3.26 -34.33 4.33
N ILE A 51 2.25 -35.05 3.85
CA ILE A 51 0.95 -35.19 4.48
C ILE A 51 0.87 -36.57 5.14
N GLU A 52 0.83 -36.59 6.47
CA GLU A 52 0.83 -37.84 7.25
C GLU A 52 -0.55 -38.28 7.71
N LYS A 53 -1.50 -37.34 7.77
CA LYS A 53 -2.86 -37.50 8.29
C LYS A 53 -3.89 -37.11 7.23
N ASP A 54 -5.15 -37.43 7.50
CA ASP A 54 -6.27 -37.02 6.67
C ASP A 54 -6.28 -35.50 6.54
N ALA A 55 -6.42 -34.99 5.32
CA ALA A 55 -6.35 -33.56 5.04
C ALA A 55 -7.13 -33.20 3.77
N SER A 56 -7.55 -31.94 3.70
CA SER A 56 -8.01 -31.32 2.45
C SER A 56 -6.82 -30.78 1.67
N VAL A 57 -6.73 -31.09 0.37
CA VAL A 57 -5.58 -30.71 -0.46
C VAL A 57 -6.05 -30.06 -1.76
N ARG A 58 -5.50 -28.89 -2.04
CA ARG A 58 -5.60 -28.22 -3.35
C ARG A 58 -4.20 -27.96 -3.90
N VAL A 59 -3.92 -28.46 -5.11
CA VAL A 59 -2.67 -28.17 -5.80
C VAL A 59 -2.73 -26.75 -6.38
N ILE A 60 -1.72 -25.94 -6.10
CA ILE A 60 -1.59 -24.57 -6.58
C ILE A 60 -0.75 -24.54 -7.85
N THR A 61 -1.22 -23.80 -8.84
CA THR A 61 -0.56 -23.61 -10.14
C THR A 61 -0.37 -22.11 -10.42
N GLY A 62 0.35 -21.77 -11.49
CA GLY A 62 0.50 -20.37 -11.90
C GLY A 62 -0.79 -19.68 -12.37
N LYS A 63 -1.94 -20.38 -12.39
CA LYS A 63 -3.25 -19.78 -12.70
C LYS A 63 -3.97 -19.26 -11.46
N ASP A 64 -3.53 -19.69 -10.29
CA ASP A 64 -4.12 -19.33 -9.01
C ASP A 64 -3.46 -18.05 -8.47
N PRO A 65 -4.21 -17.13 -7.82
CA PRO A 65 -3.64 -15.93 -7.21
C PRO A 65 -2.49 -16.23 -6.26
N GLU A 66 -2.61 -17.27 -5.43
CA GLU A 66 -1.56 -17.72 -4.51
C GLU A 66 -0.33 -18.21 -5.27
N GLY A 67 -0.52 -18.87 -6.41
CA GLY A 67 0.59 -19.31 -7.27
C GLY A 67 1.40 -18.15 -7.84
N LEU A 68 0.74 -17.01 -8.11
CA LEU A 68 1.42 -15.78 -8.53
C LEU A 68 2.30 -15.21 -7.41
N GLU A 69 1.82 -15.23 -6.17
CA GLU A 69 2.63 -14.83 -5.01
C GLU A 69 3.86 -15.73 -4.85
N VAL A 70 3.70 -17.06 -4.96
CA VAL A 70 4.83 -18.01 -4.91
C VAL A 70 5.86 -17.74 -6.01
N VAL A 71 5.41 -17.44 -7.23
CA VAL A 71 6.30 -17.07 -8.35
C VAL A 71 7.07 -15.79 -8.03
N ARG A 72 6.39 -14.74 -7.54
CA ARG A 72 7.03 -13.46 -7.21
C ARG A 72 8.02 -13.58 -6.06
N HIS A 73 7.64 -14.31 -5.01
CA HIS A 73 8.50 -14.56 -3.86
C HIS A 73 9.78 -15.31 -4.25
N SER A 74 9.63 -16.36 -5.06
CA SER A 74 10.76 -17.12 -5.59
C SER A 74 11.62 -16.31 -6.57
N CYS A 75 11.01 -15.38 -7.31
CA CYS A 75 11.76 -14.47 -8.17
C CYS A 75 12.59 -13.45 -7.37
N ALA A 76 12.14 -13.05 -6.17
CA ALA A 76 12.95 -12.27 -5.24
C ALA A 76 14.22 -13.04 -4.82
N HIS A 77 14.10 -14.33 -4.49
CA HIS A 77 15.27 -15.18 -4.18
C HIS A 77 16.18 -15.38 -5.40
N LEU A 78 15.61 -15.58 -6.60
CA LEU A 78 16.39 -15.63 -7.84
C LEU A 78 17.19 -14.35 -8.09
N MET A 79 16.58 -13.18 -7.81
CA MET A 79 17.26 -11.89 -7.90
C MET A 79 18.37 -11.76 -6.85
N ALA A 80 18.11 -12.14 -5.59
CA ALA A 80 19.13 -12.11 -4.54
C ALA A 80 20.32 -13.03 -4.87
N GLN A 81 20.09 -14.25 -5.38
CA GLN A 81 21.16 -15.12 -5.86
C GLN A 81 21.96 -14.46 -6.99
N ALA A 82 21.29 -13.89 -7.99
CA ALA A 82 21.96 -13.21 -9.10
C ALA A 82 22.83 -12.03 -8.60
N VAL A 83 22.30 -11.23 -7.67
CA VAL A 83 23.04 -10.14 -7.02
C VAL A 83 24.25 -10.67 -6.27
N LYS A 84 24.11 -11.72 -5.46
CA LYS A 84 25.24 -12.31 -4.70
C LYS A 84 26.34 -12.85 -5.61
N GLN A 85 26.00 -13.39 -6.78
CA GLN A 85 27.00 -13.89 -7.73
C GLN A 85 27.72 -12.76 -8.49
N LEU A 86 27.02 -11.66 -8.80
CA LEU A 86 27.61 -10.50 -9.49
C LEU A 86 28.34 -9.55 -8.53
N PHE A 87 27.85 -9.43 -7.30
CA PHE A 87 28.31 -8.51 -6.27
C PHE A 87 28.51 -9.27 -4.94
N PRO A 88 29.60 -10.06 -4.79
CA PRO A 88 29.78 -10.94 -3.63
C PRO A 88 29.79 -10.25 -2.27
N GLY A 89 30.17 -8.96 -2.23
CA GLY A 89 30.16 -8.15 -1.01
C GLY A 89 28.79 -7.60 -0.61
N ALA A 90 27.76 -7.74 -1.46
CA ALA A 90 26.40 -7.32 -1.11
C ALA A 90 25.84 -8.20 0.01
N GLN A 91 25.14 -7.60 0.97
CA GLN A 91 24.34 -8.32 1.96
C GLN A 91 22.86 -8.23 1.62
N VAL A 92 22.15 -9.32 1.86
CA VAL A 92 20.73 -9.51 1.55
C VAL A 92 19.91 -9.25 2.80
N THR A 93 18.84 -8.45 2.70
CA THR A 93 18.06 -8.06 3.88
C THR A 93 16.61 -8.58 3.81
N ILE A 94 15.65 -7.80 3.30
CA ILE A 94 14.23 -8.14 3.23
C ILE A 94 13.78 -8.07 1.77
N GLY A 95 13.05 -9.10 1.32
CA GLY A 95 12.56 -9.21 -0.04
C GLY A 95 11.13 -9.73 -0.16
N PRO A 96 10.12 -8.91 0.14
CA PRO A 96 8.73 -9.34 0.15
C PRO A 96 8.08 -9.20 -1.22
N VAL A 97 6.94 -9.89 -1.37
CA VAL A 97 6.02 -9.68 -2.48
C VAL A 97 5.25 -8.37 -2.27
N VAL A 98 4.93 -7.70 -3.37
CA VAL A 98 4.01 -6.56 -3.43
C VAL A 98 2.94 -6.83 -4.49
N GLU A 99 1.87 -6.03 -4.51
CA GLU A 99 0.66 -6.24 -5.34
C GLU A 99 0.97 -6.65 -6.80
N ASP A 100 1.95 -6.00 -7.44
CA ASP A 100 2.32 -6.24 -8.84
C ASP A 100 3.74 -6.81 -9.03
N GLY A 101 4.38 -7.30 -7.96
CA GLY A 101 5.75 -7.79 -8.08
C GLY A 101 6.42 -8.11 -6.76
N PHE A 102 7.68 -7.73 -6.63
CA PHE A 102 8.50 -7.91 -5.45
C PHE A 102 9.57 -6.82 -5.39
N TYR A 103 10.20 -6.70 -4.25
CA TYR A 103 11.48 -5.98 -4.16
C TYR A 103 12.45 -6.77 -3.31
N TYR A 104 13.71 -6.35 -3.30
CA TYR A 104 14.68 -6.81 -2.33
C TYR A 104 15.63 -5.67 -1.96
N ASP A 105 15.83 -5.48 -0.66
CA ASP A 105 16.77 -4.51 -0.11
C ASP A 105 18.15 -5.13 0.09
N PHE A 106 19.18 -4.43 -0.40
CA PHE A 106 20.58 -4.86 -0.30
C PHE A 106 21.44 -3.78 0.33
N ALA A 107 22.38 -4.20 1.18
CA ALA A 107 23.51 -3.35 1.57
C ALA A 107 24.67 -3.64 0.61
N PHE A 108 25.02 -2.67 -0.21
CA PHE A 108 26.18 -2.78 -1.12
C PHE A 108 27.37 -2.01 -0.56
N PRO A 109 28.58 -2.59 -0.56
CA PRO A 109 29.81 -1.84 -0.26
C PRO A 109 30.03 -0.68 -1.23
N GLU A 110 29.71 -0.91 -2.51
CA GLU A 110 29.73 0.09 -3.57
C GLU A 110 28.36 0.15 -4.25
N ARG A 111 27.80 1.35 -4.38
CA ARG A 111 26.45 1.49 -4.94
C ARG A 111 26.38 1.04 -6.39
N ILE A 112 25.33 0.30 -6.71
CA ILE A 112 25.01 -0.08 -8.10
C ILE A 112 24.15 1.00 -8.78
N GLY A 113 24.23 1.06 -10.11
CA GLY A 113 23.44 1.97 -10.95
C GLY A 113 22.33 1.25 -11.73
N GLU A 114 21.50 2.02 -12.46
CA GLU A 114 20.42 1.43 -13.28
C GLU A 114 20.96 0.49 -14.37
N ASP A 115 22.15 0.76 -14.91
CA ASP A 115 22.82 -0.09 -15.91
C ASP A 115 23.16 -1.49 -15.37
N ASP A 116 23.26 -1.66 -14.04
CA ASP A 116 23.50 -2.97 -13.43
C ASP A 116 22.24 -3.84 -13.37
N LEU A 117 21.05 -3.25 -13.46
CA LEU A 117 19.80 -4.00 -13.51
C LEU A 117 19.76 -4.94 -14.71
N GLU A 118 20.25 -4.50 -15.88
CA GLU A 118 20.31 -5.35 -17.07
C GLU A 118 21.23 -6.57 -16.83
N LYS A 119 22.38 -6.38 -16.18
CA LYS A 119 23.32 -7.46 -15.85
C LYS A 119 22.70 -8.47 -14.89
N ILE A 120 22.03 -7.98 -13.84
CA ILE A 120 21.32 -8.81 -12.87
C ILE A 120 20.23 -9.61 -13.57
N GLU A 121 19.43 -8.98 -14.44
CA GLU A 121 18.34 -9.62 -15.15
C GLU A 121 18.83 -10.70 -16.13
N VAL A 122 19.97 -10.47 -16.83
CA VAL A 122 20.64 -11.51 -17.62
C VAL A 122 21.03 -12.69 -16.73
N ARG A 123 21.65 -12.43 -15.58
CA ARG A 123 22.06 -13.50 -14.66
C ARG A 123 20.87 -14.27 -14.08
N MET A 124 19.79 -13.60 -13.73
CA MET A 124 18.54 -14.24 -13.31
C MET A 124 18.00 -15.18 -14.40
N ASN A 125 18.07 -14.76 -15.68
CA ASN A 125 17.63 -15.61 -16.80
C ASN A 125 18.51 -16.85 -16.97
N GLU A 126 19.82 -16.75 -16.73
CA GLU A 126 20.71 -17.91 -16.72
C GLU A 126 20.37 -18.88 -15.58
N LEU A 127 20.13 -18.36 -14.38
CA LEU A 127 19.77 -19.16 -13.20
C LEU A 127 18.40 -19.83 -13.35
N ALA A 128 17.42 -19.16 -13.97
CA ALA A 128 16.13 -19.76 -14.30
C ALA A 128 16.29 -20.90 -15.32
N LYS A 129 17.13 -20.73 -16.35
CA LYS A 129 17.41 -21.77 -17.35
C LYS A 129 18.18 -22.96 -16.79
N ALA A 130 18.96 -22.75 -15.72
CA ALA A 130 19.70 -23.81 -15.04
C ALA A 130 18.79 -24.79 -14.27
N ASP A 131 17.52 -24.41 -14.03
CA ASP A 131 16.50 -25.26 -13.41
C ASP A 131 16.95 -25.89 -12.07
N LEU A 132 17.50 -25.04 -11.20
CA LEU A 132 18.01 -25.45 -9.89
C LEU A 132 16.85 -25.84 -8.99
N SER A 133 16.96 -26.99 -8.32
CA SER A 133 16.00 -27.40 -7.29
C SER A 133 16.04 -26.43 -6.11
N VAL A 134 14.86 -26.05 -5.64
CA VAL A 134 14.68 -25.24 -4.44
C VAL A 134 14.35 -26.17 -3.28
N VAL A 135 15.17 -26.15 -2.24
CA VAL A 135 15.04 -27.09 -1.11
C VAL A 135 14.80 -26.32 0.18
N ARG A 136 13.71 -26.67 0.87
CA ARG A 136 13.43 -26.19 2.22
C ARG A 136 14.16 -27.05 3.25
N SER A 137 14.76 -26.40 4.24
CA SER A 137 15.30 -27.06 5.42
C SER A 137 14.91 -26.29 6.69
N GLU A 138 14.95 -26.96 7.83
CA GLU A 138 14.80 -26.34 9.14
C GLU A 138 16.11 -26.46 9.89
N ILE A 139 16.45 -25.42 10.63
CA ILE A 139 17.70 -25.31 11.36
C ILE A 139 17.43 -24.74 12.76
N ASP A 140 18.28 -25.09 13.71
CA ASP A 140 18.28 -24.44 15.02
C ASP A 140 18.58 -22.95 14.88
N ARG A 141 17.97 -22.14 15.74
CA ARG A 141 18.08 -20.68 15.70
C ARG A 141 19.52 -20.21 15.87
N ASP A 142 20.24 -20.72 16.86
CA ASP A 142 21.59 -20.27 17.16
C ASP A 142 22.54 -20.70 16.05
N ALA A 143 22.36 -21.93 15.54
CA ALA A 143 23.09 -22.41 14.37
C ALA A 143 22.82 -21.59 13.10
N ALA A 144 21.59 -21.12 12.89
CA ALA A 144 21.25 -20.25 11.76
C ALA A 144 21.91 -18.87 11.88
N VAL A 145 21.89 -18.29 13.08
CA VAL A 145 22.56 -17.00 13.37
C VAL A 145 24.06 -17.12 13.09
N GLU A 146 24.72 -18.17 13.58
CA GLU A 146 26.14 -18.42 13.31
C GLU A 146 26.41 -18.60 11.82
N MET A 147 25.61 -19.42 11.13
CA MET A 147 25.74 -19.65 9.68
C MET A 147 25.69 -18.35 8.88
N PHE A 148 24.71 -17.46 9.13
CA PHE A 148 24.60 -16.21 8.40
C PHE A 148 25.73 -15.23 8.73
N ILE A 149 26.21 -15.20 9.98
CA ILE A 149 27.39 -14.39 10.34
C ILE A 149 28.64 -14.87 9.61
N ASP A 150 28.86 -16.18 9.54
CA ASP A 150 30.05 -16.78 8.92
C ASP A 150 30.12 -16.50 7.42
N ILE A 151 28.97 -16.42 6.74
CA ILE A 151 28.89 -16.04 5.32
C ILE A 151 28.78 -14.52 5.09
N GLY A 152 28.85 -13.72 6.15
CA GLY A 152 28.88 -12.25 6.09
C GLY A 152 27.50 -11.57 5.95
N GLU A 153 26.41 -12.28 6.23
CA GLU A 153 25.02 -11.80 6.14
C GLU A 153 24.50 -11.35 7.52
N THR A 154 25.01 -10.21 8.00
CA THR A 154 24.72 -9.71 9.36
C THR A 154 23.26 -9.32 9.55
N TYR A 155 22.62 -8.76 8.52
CA TYR A 155 21.21 -8.39 8.52
C TYR A 155 20.29 -9.60 8.72
N LYS A 156 20.59 -10.75 8.09
CA LYS A 156 19.82 -11.99 8.27
C LYS A 156 19.97 -12.54 9.67
N ALA A 157 21.18 -12.50 10.23
CA ALA A 157 21.42 -12.88 11.61
C ALA A 157 20.65 -12.00 12.61
N GLU A 158 20.54 -10.69 12.34
CA GLU A 158 19.69 -9.78 13.13
C GLU A 158 18.21 -10.16 13.04
N LEU A 159 17.70 -10.40 11.83
CA LEU A 159 16.31 -10.81 11.62
C LEU A 159 15.96 -12.13 12.34
N ILE A 160 16.87 -13.10 12.36
CA ILE A 160 16.63 -14.38 13.05
C ILE A 160 16.48 -14.17 14.56
N ARG A 161 17.28 -13.26 15.15
CA ARG A 161 17.21 -12.97 16.59
C ARG A 161 15.87 -12.36 17.00
N ASP A 162 15.24 -11.61 16.10
CA ASP A 162 13.96 -10.95 16.34
C ASP A 162 12.74 -11.87 16.21
N ILE A 163 12.88 -13.05 15.59
CA ILE A 163 11.78 -14.00 15.47
C ILE A 163 11.38 -14.47 16.89
N PRO A 164 10.10 -14.51 17.28
CA PRO A 164 9.70 -14.97 18.62
C PRO A 164 10.21 -16.37 18.97
N GLU A 165 10.58 -16.59 20.25
CA GLU A 165 11.00 -17.91 20.72
C GLU A 165 9.92 -18.97 20.46
N GLY A 166 10.34 -20.17 20.07
CA GLY A 166 9.44 -21.29 19.74
C GLY A 166 8.99 -21.34 18.29
N GLU A 167 9.24 -20.30 17.47
CA GLU A 167 9.03 -20.38 16.03
C GLU A 167 10.18 -21.10 15.32
N SER A 168 9.83 -21.94 14.33
CA SER A 168 10.78 -22.68 13.50
C SER A 168 11.55 -21.76 12.55
N ILE A 169 12.86 -21.95 12.45
CA ILE A 169 13.70 -21.25 11.48
C ILE A 169 13.83 -22.11 10.22
N SER A 170 13.24 -21.66 9.12
CA SER A 170 13.34 -22.32 7.82
C SER A 170 14.25 -21.58 6.86
N LEU A 171 15.03 -22.35 6.11
CA LEU A 171 15.93 -21.87 5.07
C LEU A 171 15.52 -22.46 3.73
N TYR A 172 15.69 -21.67 2.67
CA TYR A 172 15.52 -22.12 1.29
C TYR A 172 16.84 -22.02 0.55
N SER A 173 17.28 -23.14 -0.02
CA SER A 173 18.51 -23.23 -0.78
C SER A 173 18.24 -23.48 -2.27
N GLN A 174 18.93 -22.76 -3.14
CA GLN A 174 18.92 -22.95 -4.60
C GLN A 174 20.34 -22.82 -5.16
N GLY A 175 20.98 -23.96 -5.46
CA GLY A 175 22.38 -23.98 -5.88
C GLY A 175 23.32 -23.50 -4.76
N ASP A 176 24.06 -22.43 -5.00
CA ASP A 176 25.03 -21.82 -4.08
C ASP A 176 24.43 -20.76 -3.14
N PHE A 177 23.13 -20.49 -3.27
CA PHE A 177 22.43 -19.48 -2.48
C PHE A 177 21.51 -20.13 -1.44
N THR A 178 21.51 -19.60 -0.22
CA THR A 178 20.62 -19.99 0.87
C THR A 178 20.10 -18.73 1.55
N ASP A 179 18.80 -18.69 1.83
CA ASP A 179 18.13 -17.54 2.43
C ASP A 179 17.16 -17.95 3.55
N LEU A 180 16.98 -17.03 4.51
CA LEU A 180 15.98 -17.13 5.57
C LEU A 180 14.62 -16.76 4.99
N CYS A 181 13.70 -17.71 4.97
CA CYS A 181 12.36 -17.48 4.48
C CYS A 181 11.37 -18.50 5.02
N ARG A 182 10.10 -18.10 5.22
CA ARG A 182 9.00 -18.99 5.61
C ARG A 182 8.41 -19.77 4.42
N GLY A 183 8.55 -19.23 3.21
CA GLY A 183 8.00 -19.76 1.97
C GLY A 183 6.47 -19.68 1.86
N PRO A 184 5.87 -20.49 0.99
CA PRO A 184 6.54 -21.48 0.14
C PRO A 184 7.27 -20.87 -1.07
N HIS A 185 8.04 -21.71 -1.75
CA HIS A 185 8.71 -21.37 -3.01
C HIS A 185 8.33 -22.33 -4.14
N VAL A 186 8.62 -21.94 -5.38
CA VAL A 186 8.50 -22.83 -6.55
C VAL A 186 9.46 -24.02 -6.41
N PRO A 187 9.14 -25.21 -6.96
CA PRO A 187 9.99 -26.41 -6.84
C PRO A 187 11.39 -26.25 -7.44
N SER A 188 11.49 -25.46 -8.51
CA SER A 188 12.76 -25.19 -9.18
C SER A 188 12.76 -23.83 -9.84
N THR A 189 13.95 -23.26 -10.03
CA THR A 189 14.12 -21.95 -10.69
C THR A 189 13.62 -21.97 -12.15
N GLY A 190 13.47 -23.14 -12.77
CA GLY A 190 12.89 -23.30 -14.11
C GLY A 190 11.43 -22.92 -14.24
N HIS A 191 10.70 -22.79 -13.11
CA HIS A 191 9.33 -22.24 -13.11
C HIS A 191 9.30 -20.72 -13.28
N LEU A 192 10.43 -20.01 -13.09
CA LEU A 192 10.53 -18.55 -13.13
C LEU A 192 10.87 -18.07 -14.54
N LYS A 193 9.87 -18.02 -15.42
CA LYS A 193 10.09 -17.80 -16.87
C LYS A 193 9.84 -16.38 -17.35
N ALA A 194 9.13 -15.56 -16.59
CA ALA A 194 8.72 -14.24 -17.01
C ALA A 194 8.83 -13.25 -15.85
N PHE A 195 9.92 -12.49 -15.86
CA PHE A 195 10.17 -11.43 -14.89
C PHE A 195 10.85 -10.23 -15.55
N LYS A 196 10.79 -9.08 -14.89
CA LYS A 196 11.43 -7.83 -15.33
C LYS A 196 11.86 -7.02 -14.10
N LEU A 197 13.09 -6.53 -14.06
CA LEU A 197 13.51 -5.55 -13.06
C LEU A 197 13.08 -4.16 -13.53
N SER A 198 12.56 -3.34 -12.62
CA SER A 198 11.91 -2.07 -12.97
C SER A 198 12.71 -0.84 -12.57
N LYS A 199 13.08 -0.71 -11.29
CA LYS A 199 13.78 0.48 -10.80
C LYS A 199 14.62 0.20 -9.55
N LEU A 200 15.58 1.09 -9.30
CA LEU A 200 16.29 1.22 -8.04
C LEU A 200 15.65 2.29 -7.16
N ALA A 201 15.61 2.07 -5.85
CA ALA A 201 15.24 3.08 -4.86
C ALA A 201 16.17 3.00 -3.64
N GLY A 202 16.18 4.06 -2.83
CA GLY A 202 16.76 4.02 -1.50
C GLY A 202 15.73 3.52 -0.49
N ALA A 203 16.18 2.70 0.45
CA ALA A 203 15.41 2.33 1.65
C ALA A 203 16.30 2.50 2.87
N TYR A 204 15.71 2.73 4.04
CA TYR A 204 16.47 2.72 5.29
C TYR A 204 16.18 1.43 6.04
N TRP A 205 17.19 0.87 6.69
CA TRP A 205 17.01 -0.33 7.50
C TRP A 205 15.93 -0.12 8.56
N ARG A 206 14.93 -1.02 8.61
CA ARG A 206 13.72 -0.94 9.45
C ARG A 206 12.87 0.33 9.24
N GLY A 207 13.05 1.06 8.14
CA GLY A 207 12.32 2.28 7.86
C GLY A 207 12.76 3.50 8.70
N ASP A 208 13.83 3.38 9.48
CA ASP A 208 14.36 4.44 10.33
C ASP A 208 15.46 5.20 9.59
N SER A 209 15.24 6.50 9.34
CA SER A 209 16.17 7.36 8.61
C SER A 209 17.51 7.60 9.31
N SER A 210 17.64 7.19 10.58
CA SER A 210 18.91 7.18 11.31
C SER A 210 19.78 5.96 11.04
N ASN A 211 19.22 4.90 10.44
CA ASN A 211 19.93 3.67 10.11
C ASN A 211 20.64 3.73 8.74
N GLU A 212 21.40 2.67 8.42
CA GLU A 212 22.07 2.52 7.14
C GLU A 212 21.07 2.57 5.96
N MET A 213 21.48 3.25 4.89
CA MET A 213 20.70 3.35 3.68
C MET A 213 21.03 2.19 2.74
N LEU A 214 20.01 1.40 2.44
CA LEU A 214 20.03 0.24 1.56
C LEU A 214 19.61 0.64 0.13
N GLN A 215 19.98 -0.18 -0.85
CA GLN A 215 19.45 -0.08 -2.20
C GLN A 215 18.38 -1.15 -2.43
N ARG A 216 17.18 -0.69 -2.74
CA ARG A 216 16.03 -1.50 -3.09
C ARG A 216 15.99 -1.74 -4.59
N ILE A 217 15.96 -3.01 -5.00
CA ILE A 217 15.70 -3.39 -6.39
C ILE A 217 14.26 -3.85 -6.51
N TYR A 218 13.47 -3.20 -7.36
CA TYR A 218 12.11 -3.63 -7.68
C TYR A 218 12.08 -4.53 -8.91
N GLY A 219 11.21 -5.54 -8.86
CA GLY A 219 10.93 -6.42 -9.99
C GLY A 219 9.47 -6.84 -10.04
N THR A 220 9.07 -7.40 -11.17
CA THR A 220 7.77 -8.07 -11.35
C THR A 220 8.00 -9.45 -11.91
N ALA A 221 7.16 -10.41 -11.55
CA ALA A 221 7.17 -11.76 -12.10
C ALA A 221 5.74 -12.24 -12.39
N TRP A 222 5.62 -13.01 -13.45
CA TRP A 222 4.36 -13.53 -13.97
C TRP A 222 4.53 -15.02 -14.35
N PRO A 223 3.43 -15.79 -14.36
CA PRO A 223 3.41 -17.19 -14.77
C PRO A 223 3.91 -17.42 -16.20
N ASP A 224 3.69 -16.43 -17.09
CA ASP A 224 4.10 -16.50 -18.48
C ASP A 224 4.45 -15.12 -19.09
N GLN A 225 5.14 -15.19 -20.24
CA GLN A 225 5.61 -14.01 -20.98
C GLN A 225 4.47 -13.16 -21.56
N LYS A 226 3.29 -13.74 -21.81
CA LYS A 226 2.13 -13.01 -22.34
C LYS A 226 1.58 -12.08 -21.27
N GLN A 227 1.43 -12.56 -20.03
CA GLN A 227 0.97 -11.77 -18.90
C GLN A 227 1.99 -10.70 -18.50
N LEU A 228 3.29 -11.03 -18.47
CA LEU A 228 4.33 -10.02 -18.26
C LEU A 228 4.25 -8.91 -19.31
N LYS A 229 4.15 -9.26 -20.59
CA LYS A 229 4.02 -8.26 -21.67
C LYS A 229 2.76 -7.40 -21.51
N ALA A 230 1.63 -8.00 -21.14
CA ALA A 230 0.40 -7.27 -20.90
C ALA A 230 0.55 -6.28 -19.72
N TYR A 231 1.22 -6.68 -18.64
CA TYR A 231 1.56 -5.80 -17.53
C TYR A 231 2.46 -4.64 -17.97
N LEU A 232 3.55 -4.92 -18.68
CA LEU A 232 4.48 -3.88 -19.13
C LEU A 232 3.80 -2.85 -20.06
N VAL A 233 2.90 -3.29 -20.94
CA VAL A 233 2.09 -2.38 -21.77
C VAL A 233 1.18 -1.51 -20.91
N ARG A 234 0.54 -2.06 -19.86
CA ARG A 234 -0.30 -1.27 -18.93
C ARG A 234 0.53 -0.20 -18.21
N ILE A 235 1.73 -0.55 -17.75
CA ILE A 235 2.64 0.40 -17.08
C ILE A 235 3.09 1.50 -18.04
N GLU A 236 3.48 1.16 -19.27
CA GLU A 236 3.87 2.15 -20.28
C GLU A 236 2.71 3.11 -20.60
N GLU A 237 1.49 2.57 -20.70
CA GLU A 237 0.28 3.35 -20.89
C GLU A 237 -0.05 4.24 -19.68
N ALA A 238 0.16 3.76 -18.45
CA ALA A 238 0.00 4.56 -17.24
C ALA A 238 1.02 5.71 -17.18
N GLU A 239 2.29 5.46 -17.50
CA GLU A 239 3.35 6.48 -17.55
C GLU A 239 3.09 7.58 -18.58
N LYS A 240 2.41 7.27 -19.69
CA LYS A 240 1.95 8.28 -20.66
C LYS A 240 0.89 9.21 -20.09
N ARG A 241 0.14 8.76 -19.08
CA ARG A 241 -0.95 9.48 -18.43
C ARG A 241 -0.56 10.09 -17.08
N ASP A 242 0.71 9.97 -16.68
CA ASP A 242 1.25 10.57 -15.46
C ASP A 242 1.12 12.10 -15.51
N HIS A 243 0.39 12.67 -14.54
CA HIS A 243 0.13 14.10 -14.47
C HIS A 243 1.39 14.93 -14.29
N ARG A 244 2.48 14.38 -13.74
CA ARG A 244 3.77 15.08 -13.59
C ARG A 244 4.44 15.27 -14.94
N LYS A 245 4.37 14.24 -15.80
CA LYS A 245 4.89 14.28 -17.17
C LYS A 245 4.03 15.20 -18.03
N LEU A 246 2.72 15.03 -18.00
CA LEU A 246 1.77 15.86 -18.74
C LEU A 246 1.80 17.32 -18.28
N GLY A 247 1.81 17.56 -16.97
CA GLY A 247 1.85 18.90 -16.38
C GLY A 247 3.08 19.69 -16.82
N ARG A 248 4.24 19.03 -16.93
CA ARG A 248 5.46 19.64 -17.50
C ARG A 248 5.33 19.87 -19.00
N GLN A 249 4.88 18.88 -19.76
CA GLN A 249 4.77 18.97 -21.23
C GLN A 249 3.78 20.03 -21.69
N LEU A 250 2.68 20.20 -20.94
CA LEU A 250 1.60 21.16 -21.24
C LEU A 250 1.82 22.54 -20.60
N GLY A 251 2.88 22.70 -19.79
CA GLY A 251 3.17 23.95 -19.08
C GLY A 251 2.07 24.32 -18.09
N TYR A 252 1.61 23.37 -17.28
CA TYR A 252 0.56 23.59 -16.28
C TYR A 252 1.13 23.95 -14.92
N PHE A 253 2.19 23.28 -14.50
CA PHE A 253 2.85 23.53 -13.23
C PHE A 253 4.27 22.96 -13.25
N HIS A 254 5.06 23.35 -12.25
CA HIS A 254 6.32 22.69 -11.92
C HIS A 254 6.56 22.69 -10.41
N PHE A 255 7.57 21.93 -9.98
CA PHE A 255 8.07 21.90 -8.62
C PHE A 255 9.57 22.26 -8.65
N GLN A 256 10.06 22.86 -7.57
CA GLN A 256 11.47 23.25 -7.39
C GLN A 256 11.87 23.15 -5.92
N GLU A 257 13.17 23.15 -5.65
CA GLU A 257 13.75 22.85 -4.33
C GLU A 257 13.42 23.90 -3.26
N GLU A 258 13.15 25.14 -3.66
CA GLU A 258 12.79 26.23 -2.76
C GLU A 258 11.42 26.04 -2.10
N ALA A 259 10.53 25.22 -2.68
CA ALA A 259 9.25 24.87 -2.09
C ALA A 259 8.90 23.39 -2.34
N PRO A 260 9.58 22.45 -1.64
CA PRO A 260 9.39 21.03 -1.86
C PRO A 260 7.93 20.64 -1.61
N GLY A 261 7.33 19.90 -2.56
CA GLY A 261 5.94 19.46 -2.46
C GLY A 261 4.90 20.56 -2.62
N MET A 262 5.28 21.75 -3.12
CA MET A 262 4.36 22.85 -3.39
C MET A 262 4.46 23.26 -4.86
N ALA A 263 3.34 23.15 -5.58
CA ALA A 263 3.32 23.36 -7.02
C ALA A 263 3.34 24.86 -7.36
N PHE A 264 4.21 25.24 -8.29
CA PHE A 264 4.18 26.53 -8.97
C PHE A 264 3.29 26.42 -10.20
N TRP A 265 2.06 26.88 -10.07
CA TRP A 265 1.07 26.88 -11.14
C TRP A 265 1.40 27.91 -12.22
N HIS A 266 1.38 27.48 -13.48
CA HIS A 266 1.54 28.33 -14.66
C HIS A 266 0.17 28.81 -15.15
N GLN A 267 0.14 29.75 -16.10
CA GLN A 267 -1.12 30.34 -16.58
C GLN A 267 -2.15 29.30 -17.03
N ASN A 268 -1.74 28.28 -17.79
CA ASN A 268 -2.66 27.27 -18.32
C ASN A 268 -3.20 26.35 -17.21
N GLY A 269 -2.33 25.88 -16.31
CA GLY A 269 -2.74 25.07 -15.17
C GLY A 269 -3.61 25.85 -14.19
N TRP A 270 -3.28 27.12 -13.95
CA TRP A 270 -4.08 28.00 -13.09
C TRP A 270 -5.44 28.36 -13.71
N LEU A 271 -5.54 28.46 -15.04
CA LEU A 271 -6.83 28.60 -15.72
C LEU A 271 -7.69 27.35 -15.52
N LEU A 272 -7.12 26.15 -15.63
CA LEU A 272 -7.82 24.89 -15.36
C LEU A 272 -8.31 24.85 -13.91
N PHE A 273 -7.42 25.10 -12.95
CA PHE A 273 -7.73 25.14 -11.52
C PHE A 273 -8.90 26.07 -11.23
N ARG A 274 -8.84 27.33 -11.69
CA ARG A 274 -9.91 28.30 -11.46
C ARG A 274 -11.25 27.91 -12.09
N ARG A 275 -11.25 27.20 -13.22
CA ARG A 275 -12.49 26.73 -13.84
C ARG A 275 -13.16 25.65 -13.00
N VAL A 276 -12.36 24.70 -12.48
CA VAL A 276 -12.85 23.67 -11.55
C VAL A 276 -13.36 24.33 -10.28
N GLU A 277 -12.58 25.22 -9.68
CA GLU A 277 -12.96 25.97 -8.47
C GLU A 277 -14.27 26.76 -8.67
N THR A 278 -14.43 27.45 -9.81
CA THR A 278 -15.67 28.18 -10.13
C THR A 278 -16.85 27.25 -10.30
N TYR A 279 -16.67 26.09 -10.93
CA TYR A 279 -17.73 25.09 -11.06
C TYR A 279 -18.17 24.57 -9.69
N VAL A 280 -17.21 24.15 -8.83
CA VAL A 280 -17.51 23.62 -7.50
C VAL A 280 -18.17 24.69 -6.63
N ARG A 281 -17.72 25.94 -6.70
CA ARG A 281 -18.34 27.08 -6.01
C ARG A 281 -19.82 27.22 -6.38
N ASN A 282 -20.13 27.25 -7.66
CA ASN A 282 -21.51 27.35 -8.12
C ASN A 282 -22.36 26.14 -7.68
N LEU A 283 -21.79 24.93 -7.69
CA LEU A 283 -22.47 23.74 -7.22
C LEU A 283 -22.77 23.82 -5.72
N LEU A 284 -21.81 24.27 -4.91
CA LEU A 284 -21.99 24.49 -3.47
C LEU A 284 -23.07 25.56 -3.19
N ASP A 285 -23.10 26.64 -3.97
CA ASP A 285 -24.14 27.68 -3.88
C ASP A 285 -25.54 27.11 -4.16
N GLU A 286 -25.68 26.21 -5.15
CA GLU A 286 -26.96 25.54 -5.46
C GLU A 286 -27.48 24.69 -4.29
N TYR A 287 -26.58 24.12 -3.48
CA TYR A 287 -26.90 23.31 -2.29
C TYR A 287 -26.95 24.15 -1.00
N GLY A 288 -26.87 25.47 -1.11
CA GLY A 288 -27.01 26.40 0.02
C GLY A 288 -25.83 26.40 0.98
N TYR A 289 -24.62 26.13 0.48
CA TYR A 289 -23.39 26.37 1.24
C TYR A 289 -23.04 27.87 1.22
N GLU A 290 -22.57 28.36 2.36
CA GLU A 290 -22.09 29.73 2.53
C GLU A 290 -20.57 29.74 2.47
N GLU A 291 -20.01 30.25 1.37
CA GLU A 291 -18.56 30.36 1.21
C GLU A 291 -17.98 31.43 2.16
N VAL A 292 -16.97 31.03 2.93
CA VAL A 292 -16.21 31.88 3.85
C VAL A 292 -14.72 31.82 3.53
N HIS A 293 -13.93 32.64 4.22
CA HIS A 293 -12.47 32.62 4.11
C HIS A 293 -11.83 32.82 5.48
N THR A 294 -11.02 31.86 5.92
CA THR A 294 -10.38 31.88 7.26
C THR A 294 -8.87 32.12 7.18
N PRO A 295 -8.25 32.72 8.23
CA PRO A 295 -6.81 32.93 8.26
C PRO A 295 -6.00 31.63 8.14
N GLN A 296 -4.83 31.70 7.49
CA GLN A 296 -3.94 30.55 7.31
C GLN A 296 -2.99 30.31 8.49
N VAL A 297 -2.62 31.36 9.23
CA VAL A 297 -1.73 31.27 10.40
C VAL A 297 -2.57 31.50 11.64
N LEU A 298 -2.63 30.51 12.51
CA LEU A 298 -3.50 30.50 13.69
C LEU A 298 -2.69 30.15 14.94
N ASP A 299 -3.05 30.78 16.05
CA ASP A 299 -2.41 30.61 17.35
C ASP A 299 -2.48 29.15 17.80
N ARG A 300 -1.36 28.65 18.35
CA ARG A 300 -1.23 27.29 18.89
C ARG A 300 -2.39 26.87 19.79
N THR A 301 -2.90 27.78 20.62
CA THR A 301 -3.98 27.51 21.57
C THR A 301 -5.28 27.06 20.91
N LEU A 302 -5.53 27.45 19.65
CA LEU A 302 -6.69 26.97 18.89
C LEU A 302 -6.55 25.47 18.57
N TRP A 303 -5.35 25.04 18.21
CA TRP A 303 -5.04 23.64 17.86
C TRP A 303 -5.00 22.73 19.07
N GLU A 304 -4.55 23.24 20.22
CA GLU A 304 -4.63 22.54 21.51
C GLU A 304 -6.09 22.31 21.90
N ARG A 305 -6.92 23.35 21.80
CA ARG A 305 -8.36 23.25 22.13
C ARG A 305 -9.14 22.36 21.18
N SER A 306 -8.70 22.22 19.93
CA SER A 306 -9.32 21.30 18.97
C SER A 306 -8.77 19.88 19.06
N GLY A 307 -7.77 19.60 19.93
CA GLY A 307 -7.11 18.30 20.07
C GLY A 307 -6.10 17.97 18.95
N HIS A 308 -5.96 18.83 17.95
CA HIS A 308 -5.09 18.60 16.79
C HIS A 308 -3.62 18.79 17.13
N TRP A 309 -3.30 19.62 18.13
CA TRP A 309 -1.91 19.80 18.55
C TRP A 309 -1.29 18.51 19.08
N ASP A 310 -2.05 17.73 19.88
CA ASP A 310 -1.51 16.50 20.46
C ASP A 310 -1.41 15.37 19.43
N LYS A 311 -2.35 15.30 18.48
CA LYS A 311 -2.45 14.20 17.51
C LYS A 311 -1.80 14.47 16.15
N PHE A 312 -1.64 15.72 15.73
CA PHE A 312 -1.26 16.07 14.35
C PHE A 312 -0.06 17.02 14.24
N ARG A 313 0.51 17.49 15.36
CA ARG A 313 1.60 18.48 15.37
C ARG A 313 2.80 18.11 14.52
N GLU A 314 3.20 16.84 14.48
CA GLU A 314 4.36 16.39 13.69
C GLU A 314 4.19 16.68 12.19
N ASN A 315 2.93 16.72 11.73
CA ASN A 315 2.54 17.01 10.36
C ASN A 315 2.15 18.48 10.15
N MET A 316 2.43 19.38 11.09
CA MET A 316 2.12 20.82 10.97
C MET A 316 3.38 21.64 10.72
N PHE A 317 3.25 22.68 9.88
CA PHE A 317 4.26 23.74 9.83
C PHE A 317 4.00 24.73 10.97
N THR A 318 5.04 25.01 11.76
CA THR A 318 4.97 25.93 12.89
C THR A 318 5.90 27.12 12.69
N THR A 319 5.56 28.24 13.32
CA THR A 319 6.38 29.46 13.33
C THR A 319 6.27 30.13 14.69
N HIS A 320 7.27 30.93 15.04
CA HIS A 320 7.34 31.63 16.32
C HIS A 320 7.49 33.12 16.10
N VAL A 321 6.56 33.91 16.64
CA VAL A 321 6.51 35.37 16.47
C VAL A 321 6.14 36.01 17.79
N GLU A 322 6.93 36.99 18.23
CA GLU A 322 6.66 37.81 19.44
C GLU A 322 6.41 37.00 20.73
N GLY A 323 7.07 35.84 20.89
CA GLY A 323 6.89 34.99 22.07
C GLY A 323 5.69 34.03 21.98
N HIS A 324 4.99 34.01 20.84
CA HIS A 324 3.84 33.15 20.58
C HIS A 324 4.16 32.12 19.49
N ASP A 325 3.68 30.89 19.70
CA ASP A 325 3.73 29.83 18.71
C ASP A 325 2.47 29.87 17.83
N TYR A 326 2.67 29.78 16.52
CA TYR A 326 1.62 29.68 15.53
C TYR A 326 1.82 28.44 14.68
N ALA A 327 0.73 27.98 14.08
CA ALA A 327 0.80 26.98 13.04
C ALA A 327 0.11 27.46 11.77
N ILE A 328 0.67 27.06 10.62
CA ILE A 328 -0.03 27.15 9.34
C ILE A 328 -1.10 26.05 9.34
N LYS A 329 -2.35 26.40 9.02
CA LYS A 329 -3.48 25.49 9.12
C LYS A 329 -3.27 24.21 8.29
N PRO A 330 -3.37 23.01 8.89
CA PRO A 330 -3.38 21.74 8.16
C PRO A 330 -4.78 21.33 7.66
N MET A 331 -5.80 22.08 8.07
CA MET A 331 -7.23 21.89 7.77
C MET A 331 -8.03 23.13 8.16
N ASN A 332 -9.27 23.26 7.68
CA ASN A 332 -10.09 24.47 7.90
C ASN A 332 -11.03 24.39 9.11
N CYS A 333 -11.31 23.18 9.61
CA CYS A 333 -12.35 22.91 10.62
C CYS A 333 -12.33 23.88 11.82
N PRO A 334 -11.19 24.12 12.49
CA PRO A 334 -11.17 25.03 13.64
C PRO A 334 -11.53 26.47 13.28
N GLY A 335 -11.19 26.93 12.07
CA GLY A 335 -11.58 28.25 11.57
C GLY A 335 -13.09 28.35 11.37
N HIS A 336 -13.71 27.32 10.79
CA HIS A 336 -15.16 27.27 10.55
C HIS A 336 -15.93 27.22 11.87
N VAL A 337 -15.45 26.46 12.85
CA VAL A 337 -16.01 26.46 14.22
C VAL A 337 -15.93 27.85 14.85
N MET A 338 -14.84 28.59 14.65
CA MET A 338 -14.72 29.96 15.18
C MET A 338 -15.71 30.92 14.53
N ILE A 339 -16.06 30.73 13.25
CA ILE A 339 -17.16 31.46 12.57
C ILE A 339 -18.51 31.07 13.16
N PHE A 340 -18.81 29.77 13.27
CA PHE A 340 -20.07 29.29 13.83
C PHE A 340 -20.35 29.84 15.23
N LYS A 341 -19.29 29.93 16.07
CA LYS A 341 -19.36 30.50 17.42
C LYS A 341 -19.71 31.99 17.49
N GLN A 342 -19.60 32.74 16.39
CA GLN A 342 -19.96 34.15 16.38
C GLN A 342 -21.47 34.34 16.30
N GLY A 343 -22.02 35.12 17.24
CA GLY A 343 -23.46 35.39 17.33
C GLY A 343 -24.27 34.25 17.95
N LEU A 344 -25.53 34.54 18.26
CA LEU A 344 -26.48 33.54 18.77
C LEU A 344 -26.98 32.66 17.62
N LYS A 345 -27.20 31.37 17.90
CA LYS A 345 -27.74 30.39 16.95
C LYS A 345 -29.03 29.81 17.51
N SER A 346 -30.08 29.80 16.70
CA SER A 346 -31.34 29.11 16.95
C SER A 346 -31.32 27.75 16.25
N TYR A 347 -32.08 26.78 16.75
CA TYR A 347 -32.31 25.50 16.05
C TYR A 347 -32.92 25.71 14.65
N ARG A 348 -33.60 26.85 14.42
CA ARG A 348 -34.17 27.24 13.12
C ARG A 348 -33.13 27.70 12.11
N ASP A 349 -31.94 28.07 12.59
CA ASP A 349 -30.83 28.49 11.73
C ASP A 349 -30.02 27.28 11.25
N LEU A 350 -30.37 26.05 11.71
CA LEU A 350 -29.73 24.80 11.32
C LEU A 350 -30.59 24.07 10.27
N PRO A 351 -29.97 23.43 9.26
CA PRO A 351 -28.54 23.22 9.09
C PRO A 351 -27.82 24.48 8.55
N MET A 352 -26.66 24.79 9.11
CA MET A 352 -25.76 25.84 8.61
C MET A 352 -24.59 25.18 7.89
N ARG A 353 -24.45 25.45 6.58
CA ARG A 353 -23.43 24.83 5.73
C ARG A 353 -22.36 25.86 5.40
N ILE A 354 -21.15 25.69 5.92
CA ILE A 354 -20.03 26.59 5.66
C ILE A 354 -19.09 25.91 4.67
N SER A 355 -18.69 26.59 3.59
CA SER A 355 -17.67 26.11 2.66
C SER A 355 -16.48 27.06 2.58
N GLU A 356 -15.30 26.55 2.24
CA GLU A 356 -14.12 27.36 1.99
C GLU A 356 -13.19 26.63 1.01
N PHE A 357 -12.73 27.30 -0.04
CA PHE A 357 -11.59 26.85 -0.85
C PHE A 357 -10.27 27.06 -0.09
N GLY A 358 -10.13 26.32 1.01
CA GLY A 358 -9.18 26.61 2.07
C GLY A 358 -7.76 26.16 1.72
N ILE A 359 -6.82 27.10 1.75
CA ILE A 359 -5.40 26.83 1.53
C ILE A 359 -4.81 26.24 2.81
N CYS A 360 -4.43 24.97 2.76
CA CYS A 360 -3.88 24.22 3.88
C CYS A 360 -2.47 23.72 3.59
N HIS A 361 -1.72 23.48 4.67
CA HIS A 361 -0.37 22.96 4.60
C HIS A 361 -0.15 21.80 5.58
N ARG A 362 0.44 20.71 5.10
CA ARG A 362 0.86 19.56 5.91
C ARG A 362 2.34 19.30 5.69
N ASN A 363 3.09 19.10 6.76
CA ASN A 363 4.53 18.83 6.73
C ASN A 363 4.82 17.36 6.35
N GLU A 364 4.34 16.95 5.18
CA GLU A 364 4.54 15.60 4.65
C GLU A 364 6.02 15.26 4.51
N PRO A 365 6.46 14.03 4.86
CA PRO A 365 7.85 13.60 4.64
C PRO A 365 8.23 13.72 3.16
N SER A 366 9.41 14.25 2.87
CA SER A 366 9.85 14.56 1.50
C SER A 366 9.83 13.35 0.56
N GLY A 367 10.13 12.16 1.08
CA GLY A 367 10.11 10.90 0.32
C GLY A 367 8.71 10.43 -0.10
N THR A 368 7.65 10.99 0.49
CA THR A 368 6.26 10.62 0.17
C THR A 368 5.62 11.54 -0.88
N LEU A 369 6.27 12.65 -1.22
CA LEU A 369 5.72 13.66 -2.13
C LEU A 369 5.58 13.11 -3.56
N HIS A 370 4.43 13.33 -4.18
CA HIS A 370 4.13 12.80 -5.51
C HIS A 370 3.32 13.77 -6.37
N GLY A 371 4.00 14.71 -7.01
CA GLY A 371 3.37 15.72 -7.87
C GLY A 371 2.21 16.42 -7.14
N LEU A 372 1.08 16.55 -7.83
CA LEU A 372 -0.18 17.06 -7.23
C LEU A 372 -0.96 16.05 -6.38
N MET A 373 -0.64 14.75 -6.39
CA MET A 373 -1.41 13.73 -5.64
C MET A 373 -1.07 13.73 -4.15
N ARG A 374 0.20 13.97 -3.80
CA ARG A 374 0.65 14.12 -2.41
C ARG A 374 1.59 15.32 -2.30
N ALA A 375 1.06 16.41 -1.75
CA ALA A 375 1.68 17.72 -1.72
C ALA A 375 1.62 18.32 -0.30
N ARG A 376 2.57 19.20 0.01
CA ARG A 376 2.63 19.91 1.30
C ARG A 376 1.70 21.11 1.35
N ARG A 377 1.29 21.63 0.20
CA ARG A 377 0.30 22.71 0.06
C ARG A 377 -0.81 22.24 -0.85
N PHE A 378 -2.05 22.36 -0.38
CA PHE A 378 -3.23 21.98 -1.14
C PHE A 378 -4.38 22.95 -0.84
N THR A 379 -5.35 22.99 -1.75
CA THR A 379 -6.62 23.69 -1.56
C THR A 379 -7.70 22.64 -1.63
N GLN A 380 -8.50 22.52 -0.59
CA GLN A 380 -9.69 21.69 -0.59
C GLN A 380 -10.90 22.57 -0.84
N ASP A 381 -11.85 22.06 -1.60
CA ASP A 381 -13.26 22.43 -1.60
C ASP A 381 -13.92 21.99 -0.28
N ASP A 382 -13.35 22.45 0.83
CA ASP A 382 -13.69 21.98 2.17
C ASP A 382 -15.00 22.59 2.65
N ALA A 383 -15.77 21.82 3.41
CA ALA A 383 -17.02 22.28 3.97
C ALA A 383 -17.35 21.62 5.31
N HIS A 384 -18.01 22.38 6.18
CA HIS A 384 -18.46 21.93 7.49
C HIS A 384 -19.94 22.28 7.65
N VAL A 385 -20.76 21.24 7.86
CA VAL A 385 -22.19 21.38 8.12
C VAL A 385 -22.43 21.29 9.61
N PHE A 386 -22.98 22.35 10.19
CA PHE A 386 -23.46 22.38 11.56
C PHE A 386 -24.96 22.08 11.52
N CYS A 387 -25.34 20.92 12.05
CA CYS A 387 -26.72 20.45 12.07
C CYS A 387 -27.08 19.84 13.43
N THR A 388 -28.38 19.62 13.65
CA THR A 388 -28.85 18.81 14.79
C THR A 388 -28.66 17.33 14.50
N GLU A 389 -28.66 16.48 15.54
CA GLU A 389 -28.54 15.02 15.35
C GLU A 389 -29.66 14.46 14.45
N GLU A 390 -30.87 14.99 14.55
CA GLU A 390 -32.02 14.58 13.72
C GLU A 390 -31.85 14.91 12.23
N GLN A 391 -31.03 15.92 11.91
CA GLN A 391 -30.77 16.36 10.53
C GLN A 391 -29.59 15.62 9.89
N MET A 392 -28.81 14.85 10.67
CA MET A 392 -27.56 14.25 10.21
C MET A 392 -27.75 13.36 8.97
N HIS A 393 -28.79 12.52 8.99
CA HIS A 393 -29.10 11.62 7.88
C HIS A 393 -29.37 12.38 6.57
N ASP A 394 -30.22 13.41 6.63
CA ASP A 394 -30.59 14.21 5.46
C ASP A 394 -29.41 15.02 4.91
N GLU A 395 -28.53 15.52 5.78
CA GLU A 395 -27.32 16.22 5.38
C GLU A 395 -26.28 15.30 4.72
N VAL A 396 -26.09 14.08 5.27
CA VAL A 396 -25.24 13.06 4.63
C VAL A 396 -25.81 12.67 3.26
N SER A 397 -27.12 12.45 3.18
CA SER A 397 -27.80 12.14 1.93
C SER A 397 -27.60 13.24 0.88
N THR A 398 -27.72 14.51 1.29
CA THR A 398 -27.49 15.68 0.44
C THR A 398 -26.04 15.77 -0.03
N LEU A 399 -25.06 15.48 0.85
CA LEU A 399 -23.64 15.46 0.50
C LEU A 399 -23.31 14.37 -0.54
N ILE A 400 -23.90 13.19 -0.38
CA ILE A 400 -23.74 12.10 -1.35
C ILE A 400 -24.29 12.53 -2.71
N ASP A 401 -25.48 13.13 -2.76
CA ASP A 401 -26.07 13.60 -4.03
C ASP A 401 -25.22 14.67 -4.71
N LEU A 402 -24.70 15.64 -3.93
CA LEU A 402 -23.77 16.65 -4.43
C LEU A 402 -22.50 16.00 -5.01
N THR A 403 -21.94 15.03 -4.29
CA THR A 403 -20.69 14.35 -4.67
C THR A 403 -20.87 13.54 -5.95
N TYR A 404 -21.94 12.75 -6.06
CA TYR A 404 -22.24 11.96 -7.25
C TYR A 404 -22.58 12.84 -8.45
N ARG A 405 -23.30 13.94 -8.26
CA ARG A 405 -23.55 14.93 -9.32
C ARG A 405 -22.24 15.51 -9.85
N MET A 406 -21.33 15.88 -8.94
CA MET A 406 -20.01 16.36 -9.34
C MET A 406 -19.23 15.29 -10.13
N TYR A 407 -19.21 14.04 -9.66
CA TYR A 407 -18.55 12.94 -10.37
C TYR A 407 -19.14 12.70 -11.76
N GLU A 408 -20.45 12.72 -11.90
CA GLU A 408 -21.15 12.59 -13.19
C GLU A 408 -20.76 13.72 -14.16
N ASP A 409 -20.75 14.98 -13.70
CA ASP A 409 -20.39 16.14 -14.52
C ASP A 409 -18.93 16.11 -15.02
N PHE A 410 -18.03 15.49 -14.26
CA PHE A 410 -16.64 15.25 -14.66
C PHE A 410 -16.43 13.93 -15.43
N GLY A 411 -17.48 13.12 -15.59
CA GLY A 411 -17.44 11.85 -16.31
C GLY A 411 -16.81 10.69 -15.54
N PHE A 412 -16.79 10.74 -14.20
CA PHE A 412 -16.36 9.64 -13.34
C PHE A 412 -17.52 8.68 -13.11
N THR A 413 -17.47 7.51 -13.76
CA THR A 413 -18.53 6.48 -13.68
C THR A 413 -18.18 5.30 -12.78
N ASP A 414 -16.88 5.06 -12.58
CA ASP A 414 -16.38 3.92 -11.81
C ASP A 414 -15.99 4.43 -10.41
N ILE A 415 -16.92 4.31 -9.46
CA ILE A 415 -16.80 4.84 -8.10
C ILE A 415 -16.87 3.69 -7.11
N ASP A 416 -15.77 3.48 -6.38
CA ASP A 416 -15.73 2.60 -5.23
C ASP A 416 -16.00 3.41 -3.95
N VAL A 417 -16.93 2.94 -3.12
CA VAL A 417 -17.28 3.58 -1.86
C VAL A 417 -16.81 2.73 -0.69
N ALA A 418 -16.25 3.39 0.32
CA ALA A 418 -15.83 2.75 1.56
C ALA A 418 -16.43 3.49 2.76
N LEU A 419 -16.86 2.72 3.77
CA LEU A 419 -17.31 3.19 5.06
C LEU A 419 -16.21 2.87 6.09
N SER A 420 -15.43 3.87 6.45
CA SER A 420 -14.37 3.75 7.45
C SER A 420 -14.94 3.92 8.87
N THR A 421 -14.71 2.94 9.74
CA THR A 421 -15.27 2.91 11.11
C THR A 421 -14.25 3.32 12.16
N ARG A 422 -14.70 3.48 13.41
CA ARG A 422 -13.94 4.07 14.53
C ARG A 422 -12.50 3.51 14.66
N PRO A 423 -11.47 4.36 14.75
CA PRO A 423 -10.10 3.92 15.00
C PRO A 423 -9.87 3.63 16.49
N GLU A 424 -8.75 2.99 16.82
CA GLU A 424 -8.34 2.75 18.21
C GLU A 424 -8.15 4.06 18.99
N ASN A 425 -7.54 5.08 18.36
CA ASN A 425 -7.23 6.38 18.96
C ASN A 425 -8.26 7.47 18.62
N ARG A 426 -9.45 7.41 19.22
CA ARG A 426 -10.59 8.31 18.95
C ARG A 426 -11.00 9.22 20.11
N VAL A 427 -11.88 10.19 19.83
CA VAL A 427 -12.61 10.99 20.82
C VAL A 427 -14.10 10.67 20.77
N GLY A 428 -14.82 10.93 21.86
CA GLY A 428 -16.25 10.65 21.99
C GLY A 428 -16.56 9.25 22.53
N GLU A 429 -17.78 9.11 23.08
CA GLU A 429 -18.29 7.87 23.67
C GLU A 429 -18.72 6.86 22.60
N ASP A 430 -18.77 5.57 22.94
CA ASP A 430 -19.15 4.50 22.01
C ASP A 430 -20.56 4.69 21.42
N ASP A 431 -21.52 5.13 22.24
CA ASP A 431 -22.89 5.40 21.79
C ASP A 431 -22.96 6.53 20.73
N LEU A 432 -22.00 7.45 20.72
CA LEU A 432 -21.93 8.48 19.68
C LEU A 432 -21.44 7.88 18.35
N TRP A 433 -20.41 7.04 18.43
CA TRP A 433 -19.86 6.34 17.27
C TRP A 433 -20.87 5.35 16.67
N ASP A 434 -21.57 4.58 17.50
CA ASP A 434 -22.61 3.64 17.06
C ASP A 434 -23.67 4.36 16.23
N ARG A 435 -24.09 5.55 16.68
CA ARG A 435 -25.07 6.38 15.97
C ARG A 435 -24.51 6.96 14.68
N ALA A 436 -23.27 7.45 14.69
CA ALA A 436 -22.64 8.03 13.50
C ALA A 436 -22.40 6.99 12.40
N GLU A 437 -21.84 5.83 12.75
CA GLU A 437 -21.60 4.72 11.83
C GLU A 437 -22.92 4.19 11.25
N ALA A 438 -23.96 4.05 12.08
CA ALA A 438 -25.28 3.64 11.62
C ALA A 438 -25.90 4.67 10.66
N ALA A 439 -25.81 5.97 10.98
CA ALA A 439 -26.35 7.02 10.10
C ALA A 439 -25.68 7.03 8.72
N LEU A 440 -24.36 6.83 8.66
CA LEU A 440 -23.61 6.73 7.40
C LEU A 440 -24.01 5.47 6.62
N ALA A 441 -24.08 4.31 7.27
CA ALA A 441 -24.46 3.05 6.63
C ALA A 441 -25.88 3.12 6.06
N THR A 442 -26.86 3.60 6.85
CA THR A 442 -28.24 3.75 6.41
C THR A 442 -28.36 4.69 5.20
N ALA A 443 -27.66 5.83 5.20
CA ALA A 443 -27.70 6.75 4.06
C ALA A 443 -27.17 6.11 2.76
N LEU A 444 -26.14 5.26 2.85
CA LEU A 444 -25.62 4.51 1.70
C LEU A 444 -26.61 3.43 1.23
N GLU A 445 -27.19 2.68 2.17
CA GLU A 445 -28.17 1.63 1.89
C GLU A 445 -29.43 2.18 1.23
N GLU A 446 -30.00 3.27 1.74
CA GLU A 446 -31.19 3.91 1.18
C GLU A 446 -30.96 4.45 -0.23
N LYS A 447 -29.73 4.89 -0.54
CA LYS A 447 -29.33 5.31 -1.88
C LYS A 447 -28.93 4.15 -2.79
N GLY A 448 -28.92 2.92 -2.30
CA GLY A 448 -28.54 1.73 -3.06
C GLY A 448 -27.08 1.74 -3.50
N ILE A 449 -26.20 2.40 -2.73
CA ILE A 449 -24.77 2.50 -3.02
C ILE A 449 -24.07 1.30 -2.40
N ALA A 450 -23.37 0.52 -3.21
CA ALA A 450 -22.52 -0.56 -2.71
C ALA A 450 -21.28 0.04 -2.05
N PHE A 451 -20.93 -0.45 -0.85
CA PHE A 451 -19.75 0.00 -0.12
C PHE A 451 -18.99 -1.15 0.54
N THR A 452 -17.72 -0.91 0.80
CA THR A 452 -16.85 -1.79 1.61
C THR A 452 -16.64 -1.19 2.99
N VAL A 453 -16.61 -2.01 4.04
CA VAL A 453 -16.33 -1.52 5.39
C VAL A 453 -14.83 -1.57 5.63
N GLN A 454 -14.24 -0.45 6.06
CA GLN A 454 -12.84 -0.33 6.42
C GLN A 454 -12.73 -0.17 7.93
N GLU A 455 -12.53 -1.28 8.63
CA GLU A 455 -12.46 -1.29 10.09
C GLU A 455 -11.24 -0.52 10.61
N GLY A 456 -11.47 0.45 11.50
CA GLY A 456 -10.39 1.19 12.16
C GLY A 456 -9.74 2.29 11.32
N GLU A 457 -10.21 2.55 10.10
CA GLU A 457 -9.65 3.58 9.21
C GLU A 457 -10.35 4.95 9.34
N GLY A 458 -11.33 5.09 10.24
CA GLY A 458 -12.03 6.34 10.49
C GLY A 458 -11.12 7.45 11.01
N ALA A 459 -11.57 8.71 10.86
CA ALA A 459 -10.93 9.84 11.51
C ALA A 459 -11.01 9.72 13.05
N PHE A 460 -10.22 10.51 13.78
CA PHE A 460 -10.21 10.41 15.25
C PHE A 460 -11.41 11.07 15.93
N TYR A 461 -12.14 11.93 15.22
CA TYR A 461 -13.34 12.67 15.65
C TYR A 461 -14.59 12.09 14.98
#